data_AF-A0A9D5WJZ1-F1
#
_entry.id   AF-A0A9D5WJZ1-F1
#
_cell.length_a   1.000
_cell.length_b   1.000
_cell.length_c   1.000
_cell.angle_alpha   90.00
_cell.angle_beta   90.00
_cell.angle_gamma   90.00
#
_symmetry.space_group_name_H-M   'P 1'
#
loop_
_entity.id
_entity.type
_entity.pdbx_description
1 polymer ?
#
loop_
_entity_poly.entity_id
_entity_poly.type
_entity_poly.pdbx_seq_one_letter_code
_entity_poly.pdbx_strand_id
1 'polypeptide(L)'
;FSMMGIYPVTPGLPVYVIGTPFFEKVTLQLSSGRSFVIEAKGASSVNKYIQRAELNGKPLDRAWLRHSELASGGRLVFVMGDKPNKEWGAKLPPPSADKIDLKDER
;
A
#
# COMPACT_ATOMS: atom_id res chain seq x y z
N PHE A 1 4.38 -7.28 -9.06
CA PHE A 1 3.99 -6.25 -8.08
C PHE A 1 2.50 -5.96 -8.11
N SER A 2 1.96 -5.40 -9.20
CA SER A 2 0.58 -4.90 -9.23
C SER A 2 -0.52 -5.92 -8.86
N MET A 3 -0.39 -7.20 -9.22
CA MET A 3 -1.34 -8.24 -8.81
C MET A 3 -1.43 -8.44 -7.29
N MET A 4 -0.38 -8.08 -6.55
CA MET A 4 -0.36 -8.14 -5.08
C MET A 4 -1.01 -6.90 -4.44
N GLY A 5 -1.36 -5.88 -5.24
CA GLY A 5 -1.95 -4.64 -4.77
C GLY A 5 -0.94 -3.59 -4.28
N ILE A 6 0.37 -3.78 -4.49
CA ILE A 6 1.41 -2.80 -4.13
C ILE A 6 2.43 -2.60 -5.25
N TYR A 7 2.99 -1.40 -5.38
CA TYR A 7 3.97 -1.06 -6.41
C TYR A 7 5.02 -0.01 -5.94
N PRO A 8 6.32 -0.23 -6.16
CA PRO A 8 7.35 0.77 -5.88
C PRO A 8 7.45 1.79 -7.03
N VAL A 9 6.69 2.89 -6.94
CA VAL A 9 6.58 3.89 -8.02
C VAL A 9 7.91 4.62 -8.27
N THR A 10 8.65 4.94 -7.21
CA THR A 10 9.92 5.68 -7.29
C THR A 10 11.04 4.81 -6.70
N PRO A 11 11.75 4.02 -7.53
CA PRO A 11 12.91 3.28 -7.06
C PRO A 11 13.92 4.21 -6.36
N GLY A 12 14.46 3.76 -5.22
CA GLY A 12 15.32 4.59 -4.34
C GLY A 12 14.57 5.27 -3.19
N LEU A 13 13.27 5.51 -3.33
CA LEU A 13 12.40 5.88 -2.21
C LEU A 13 11.87 4.60 -1.55
N PRO A 14 12.02 4.38 -0.23
CA PRO A 14 11.60 3.16 0.45
C PRO A 14 10.08 3.14 0.71
N VAL A 15 9.28 3.34 -0.34
CA VAL A 15 7.81 3.44 -0.30
C VAL A 15 7.19 2.57 -1.40
N TYR A 16 6.12 1.87 -1.04
CA TYR A 16 5.24 1.16 -1.96
C TYR A 16 3.87 1.83 -1.97
N VAL A 17 3.38 2.20 -3.16
CA VAL A 17 2.01 2.70 -3.33
C VAL A 17 1.05 1.53 -3.40
N ILE A 18 -0.10 1.66 -2.74
CA ILE A 18 -1.18 0.68 -2.75
C ILE A 18 -2.06 0.94 -3.98
N GLY A 19 -2.21 -0.11 -4.80
CA GLY A 19 -3.15 -0.15 -5.92
C GLY A 19 -4.41 -0.93 -5.52
N THR A 20 -4.77 -1.93 -6.32
CA THR A 20 -5.84 -2.88 -5.97
C THR A 20 -5.30 -4.32 -6.03
N PRO A 21 -5.47 -5.13 -4.97
CA PRO A 21 -5.05 -6.53 -4.97
C PRO A 21 -5.95 -7.37 -5.88
N PHE A 22 -5.35 -8.26 -6.67
CA PHE A 22 -6.08 -9.15 -7.57
C PHE A 22 -6.49 -10.46 -6.87
N PHE A 23 -5.61 -11.00 -6.02
CA PHE A 23 -5.86 -12.23 -5.26
C PHE A 23 -6.40 -11.90 -3.87
N GLU A 24 -7.25 -12.78 -3.32
CA GLU A 24 -7.72 -12.66 -1.94
C GLU A 24 -6.60 -12.81 -0.91
N LYS A 25 -5.53 -13.55 -1.25
CA LYS A 25 -4.38 -13.71 -0.36
C LYS A 25 -3.08 -13.88 -1.13
N VAL A 26 -2.06 -13.16 -0.69
CA VAL A 26 -0.67 -13.29 -1.15
C VAL A 26 0.22 -13.39 0.08
N THR A 27 1.14 -14.37 0.11
CA THR A 27 2.15 -14.50 1.16
C THR A 27 3.52 -14.24 0.55
N LEU A 28 4.22 -13.23 1.05
CA LEU A 28 5.60 -12.92 0.71
C LEU A 28 6.53 -13.60 1.70
N GLN A 29 7.48 -14.39 1.20
CA GLN A 29 8.60 -14.88 2.00
C GLN A 29 9.74 -13.87 1.90
N LEU A 30 10.14 -13.29 3.03
CA LEU A 30 11.17 -12.27 3.09
C LEU A 30 12.54 -12.91 3.28
N SER A 31 13.59 -12.25 2.81
CA SER A 31 14.98 -12.70 2.99
C SER A 31 15.39 -12.82 4.46
N SER A 32 14.71 -12.09 5.37
CA SER A 32 14.88 -12.21 6.82
C SER A 32 14.31 -13.51 7.43
N GLY A 33 13.71 -14.40 6.63
CA GLY A 33 13.02 -15.60 7.10
C GLY A 33 11.60 -15.35 7.64
N ARG A 34 11.18 -14.09 7.72
CA ARG A 34 9.81 -13.69 8.09
C ARG A 34 8.87 -13.75 6.89
N SER A 35 7.56 -13.76 7.16
CA SER A 35 6.54 -13.62 6.12
C SER A 35 5.77 -12.31 6.25
N PHE A 36 5.37 -11.75 5.11
CA PHE A 36 4.40 -10.65 5.04
C PHE A 36 3.19 -11.10 4.23
N VAL A 37 2.00 -11.02 4.81
CA VAL A 37 0.75 -11.49 4.20
C VAL A 37 -0.08 -10.30 3.76
N ILE A 38 -0.51 -10.28 2.51
CA ILE A 38 -1.52 -9.36 1.99
C ILE A 38 -2.82 -10.16 1.85
N GLU A 39 -3.89 -9.70 2.51
CA GLU A 39 -5.21 -10.32 2.50
C GLU A 39 -6.22 -9.30 1.98
N ALA A 40 -6.99 -9.63 0.96
CA ALA A 40 -7.99 -8.78 0.34
C ALA A 40 -9.38 -9.42 0.47
N LYS A 41 -10.04 -9.14 1.60
CA LYS A 41 -11.30 -9.77 1.97
C LYS A 41 -12.40 -9.36 0.99
N GLY A 42 -12.92 -10.34 0.27
CA GLY A 42 -13.98 -10.17 -0.71
C GLY A 42 -13.50 -9.60 -2.05
N ALA A 43 -12.21 -9.67 -2.37
CA ALA A 43 -11.69 -9.26 -3.68
C ALA A 43 -12.30 -10.12 -4.79
N SER A 44 -12.84 -9.47 -5.83
CA SER A 44 -13.44 -10.17 -6.96
C SER A 44 -13.47 -9.29 -8.21
N SER A 45 -13.97 -9.82 -9.32
CA SER A 45 -14.23 -9.04 -10.54
C SER A 45 -15.26 -7.92 -10.33
N VAL A 46 -16.07 -8.00 -9.27
CA VAL A 46 -17.04 -6.97 -8.85
C VAL A 46 -16.41 -6.05 -7.81
N ASN A 47 -15.82 -6.63 -6.77
CA ASN A 47 -15.29 -5.90 -5.62
C ASN A 47 -13.83 -5.50 -5.84
N LYS A 48 -13.63 -4.37 -6.52
CA LYS A 48 -12.31 -3.87 -6.93
C LYS A 48 -11.78 -2.70 -6.09
N TYR A 49 -12.63 -2.13 -5.23
CA TYR A 49 -12.31 -0.91 -4.48
C TYR A 49 -12.00 -1.21 -3.02
N ILE A 50 -10.91 -0.65 -2.51
CA ILE A 50 -10.56 -0.74 -1.09
C ILE A 50 -11.50 0.17 -0.29
N GLN A 51 -12.19 -0.42 0.67
CA GLN A 51 -13.08 0.29 1.59
C GLN A 51 -12.32 0.73 2.85
N ARG A 52 -11.40 -0.11 3.32
CA ARG A 52 -10.51 0.16 4.46
C ARG A 52 -9.32 -0.79 4.43
N ALA A 53 -8.25 -0.40 5.13
CA ALA A 53 -7.06 -1.22 5.29
C ALA A 53 -6.62 -1.26 6.76
N GLU A 54 -5.99 -2.35 7.15
CA GLU A 54 -5.32 -2.51 8.44
C GLU A 54 -3.91 -3.06 8.22
N LEU A 55 -2.93 -2.48 8.91
CA LEU A 55 -1.57 -2.99 8.97
C LEU A 55 -1.31 -3.52 10.38
N ASN A 56 -1.08 -4.82 10.51
CA ASN A 56 -0.84 -5.49 11.79
C ASN A 56 -1.94 -5.20 12.83
N GLY A 57 -3.20 -5.20 12.38
CA GLY A 57 -4.38 -4.94 13.22
C GLY A 57 -4.64 -3.47 13.55
N LYS A 58 -3.83 -2.54 13.03
CA LYS A 58 -4.04 -1.09 13.21
C LYS A 58 -4.62 -0.49 11.93
N PRO A 59 -5.60 0.44 12.02
CA PRO A 59 -6.11 1.15 10.85
C PRO A 59 -4.98 1.80 10.03
N LEU A 60 -5.06 1.64 8.72
CA LEU A 60 -4.14 2.26 7.76
C LEU A 60 -4.94 3.16 6.82
N ASP A 61 -4.93 4.46 7.09
CA ASP A 61 -5.72 5.45 6.33
C ASP A 61 -4.96 6.11 5.17
N ARG A 62 -3.79 5.56 4.82
CA ARG A 62 -2.94 6.02 3.70
C ARG A 62 -2.82 4.94 2.63
N ALA A 63 -2.74 5.37 1.37
CA ALA A 63 -2.60 4.47 0.22
C ALA A 63 -1.13 4.11 -0.09
N TRP A 64 -0.28 3.98 0.93
CA TRP A 64 1.13 3.62 0.77
C TRP A 64 1.75 3.03 2.04
N LEU A 65 2.83 2.26 1.86
CA LEU A 65 3.58 1.57 2.90
C LEU A 65 5.05 1.94 2.84
N ARG A 66 5.71 2.04 3.99
CA ARG A 66 7.18 2.11 4.05
C ARG A 66 7.77 0.73 3.85
N HIS A 67 8.97 0.65 3.29
CA HIS A 67 9.69 -0.60 3.16
C HIS A 67 9.94 -1.26 4.53
N SER A 68 10.25 -0.48 5.56
CA SER A 68 10.44 -1.00 6.92
C SER A 68 9.20 -1.69 7.49
N GLU A 69 8.00 -1.24 7.12
CA GLU A 69 6.73 -1.84 7.57
C GLU A 69 6.51 -3.21 6.93
N LEU A 70 6.84 -3.36 5.65
CA LEU A 70 6.79 -4.64 4.95
C LEU A 70 7.90 -5.57 5.39
N ALA A 71 9.13 -5.06 5.45
CA ALA A 71 10.33 -5.83 5.78
C ALA A 71 10.29 -6.39 7.20
N SER A 72 9.51 -5.77 8.09
CA SER A 72 9.26 -6.27 9.45
C SER A 72 8.39 -7.54 9.50
N GLY A 73 7.80 -7.94 8.36
CA GLY A 73 6.81 -9.01 8.29
C GLY A 73 5.44 -8.56 8.79
N GLY A 74 4.53 -9.54 8.96
CA GLY A 74 3.20 -9.29 9.49
C GLY A 74 2.10 -9.38 8.44
N ARG A 75 1.04 -8.57 8.58
CA ARG A 75 -0.16 -8.66 7.74
C ARG A 75 -0.72 -7.29 7.36
N LEU A 76 -1.02 -7.14 6.08
CA LEU A 76 -1.84 -6.08 5.51
C LEU A 76 -3.19 -6.66 5.11
N VAL A 77 -4.28 -6.13 5.67
CA VAL A 77 -5.63 -6.61 5.40
C VAL A 77 -6.43 -5.48 4.74
N PHE A 78 -6.99 -5.76 3.57
CA PHE A 78 -7.96 -4.93 2.88
C PHE A 78 -9.35 -5.50 3.03
N VAL A 79 -10.34 -4.61 3.13
CA VAL A 79 -11.75 -4.95 2.90
C VAL A 79 -12.16 -4.33 1.58
N MET A 80 -12.64 -5.18 0.66
CA MET A 80 -12.96 -4.79 -0.70
C MET A 80 -14.47 -4.53 -0.86
N GLY A 81 -14.84 -3.71 -1.84
CA GLY A 81 -16.22 -3.38 -2.19
C GLY A 81 -16.38 -3.03 -3.66
N ASP A 82 -17.63 -2.95 -4.11
CA ASP A 82 -18.05 -2.73 -5.50
C ASP A 82 -18.04 -1.24 -5.92
N LYS A 83 -17.94 -0.33 -4.95
CA LYS A 83 -17.92 1.12 -5.17
C LYS A 83 -16.70 1.78 -4.53
N PRO A 84 -16.21 2.90 -5.09
CA PRO A 84 -15.09 3.62 -4.51
C PRO A 84 -15.44 4.22 -3.15
N ASN A 85 -14.59 3.99 -2.15
CA ASN A 85 -14.57 4.81 -0.95
C ASN A 85 -13.77 6.10 -1.24
N LYS A 86 -14.42 7.27 -1.09
CA LYS A 86 -13.81 8.58 -1.35
C LYS A 86 -12.99 9.12 -0.17
N GLU A 87 -13.08 8.50 0.99
CA GLU A 87 -12.45 8.96 2.23
C GLU A 87 -11.13 8.24 2.52
N TRP A 88 -11.09 6.93 2.29
CA TRP A 88 -9.90 6.12 2.57
C TRP A 88 -8.73 6.50 1.66
N GLY A 89 -7.55 6.72 2.23
CA GLY A 89 -6.34 7.02 1.47
C GLY A 89 -6.29 8.42 0.84
N ALA A 90 -7.30 9.27 1.05
CA ALA A 90 -7.44 10.54 0.34
C ALA A 90 -6.62 11.70 0.91
N LYS A 91 -6.26 11.65 2.20
CA LYS A 91 -5.69 12.80 2.92
C LYS A 91 -4.16 12.88 2.87
N LEU A 92 -3.48 11.73 2.80
CA LEU A 92 -2.04 11.64 2.94
C LEU A 92 -1.41 11.06 1.68
N PRO A 93 -0.92 11.90 0.74
CA PRO A 93 -0.26 11.41 -0.45
C PRO A 93 1.05 10.69 -0.09
N PRO A 94 1.59 9.85 -0.98
CA PRO A 94 2.95 9.34 -0.85
C PRO A 94 3.96 10.48 -0.74
N PRO A 95 5.09 10.29 -0.03
CA PRO A 95 6.14 11.30 0.03
C PRO A 95 6.66 11.68 -1.36
N SER A 96 6.87 12.97 -1.57
CA SER A 96 7.49 13.54 -2.77
C SER A 96 8.67 14.41 -2.35
N ALA A 97 9.58 14.71 -3.30
CA ALA A 97 10.57 15.76 -3.08
C ALA A 97 9.86 17.12 -2.95
N ASP A 98 10.39 17.99 -2.10
CA ASP A 98 9.97 19.39 -2.03
C ASP A 98 10.42 20.15 -3.30
N LYS A 99 9.74 21.26 -3.60
CA LYS A 99 10.20 22.17 -4.65
C LYS A 99 11.54 22.77 -4.22
N ILE A 100 12.57 22.54 -5.04
CA ILE A 100 13.81 23.32 -4.96
C ILE A 100 13.46 24.71 -5.51
N ASP A 101 13.49 25.74 -4.67
CA ASP A 101 13.35 27.12 -5.13
C ASP A 101 14.71 27.55 -5.71
N LEU A 102 14.81 27.60 -7.03
CA LEU A 102 16.05 27.90 -7.80
C LEU A 102 16.49 29.38 -7.70
N LYS A 103 16.06 30.11 -6.67
CA LYS A 103 16.38 31.53 -6.49
C LYS A 103 17.66 31.79 -5.70
N ASP A 104 18.27 30.77 -5.11
CA ASP A 104 19.51 30.90 -4.32
C ASP A 104 20.81 30.63 -5.12
N GLU A 105 20.74 30.50 -6.45
CA GLU A 105 21.92 30.25 -7.31
C GLU A 105 22.21 31.38 -8.32
N ARG A 106 21.90 32.65 -8.00
CA ARG A 106 22.37 33.80 -8.81
C ARG A 106 22.95 34.93 -7.98
#